data_AF-A0A957ACE4-F1
#
_entry.id   AF-A0A957ACE4-F1
#
_cell.length_a   1.000
_cell.length_b   1.000
_cell.length_c   1.000
_cell.angle_alpha   90.00
_cell.angle_beta   90.00
_cell.angle_gamma   90.00
#
_symmetry.space_group_name_H-M   'P 1'
#
loop_
_entity.id
_entity.type
_entity.pdbx_description
1 polymer ?
#
loop_
_entity_poly.entity_id
_entity_poly.type
_entity_poly.pdbx_seq_one_letter_code
_entity_poly.pdbx_strand_id
1 'polypeptide(L)'
;WKVSPYVLVEPGATVTLADIEGPGAIQQIWMTMARGRWRHTILRIYWDNQEQPSVESPVGDFFACGWESFAQVSSLAVCVNPGRAFNCYWEMPFRKRARLTLENLSDEQISVYYQVNYTLT
;
A
#
# COMPACT_ATOMS: atom_id res chain seq x y z
N TRP A 1 6.18 -0.44 -16.62
CA TRP A 1 5.34 -1.64 -16.80
C TRP A 1 5.75 -2.67 -15.74
N LYS A 2 4.80 -3.39 -15.13
CA LYS A 2 5.11 -4.36 -14.07
C LYS A 2 4.88 -5.77 -14.64
N VAL A 3 5.96 -6.56 -14.73
CA VAL A 3 5.95 -7.92 -15.32
C VAL A 3 5.30 -8.95 -14.40
N SER A 4 5.21 -8.66 -13.09
CA SER A 4 4.63 -9.56 -12.09
C SER A 4 3.34 -9.00 -11.47
N PRO A 5 2.23 -9.75 -11.48
CA PRO A 5 0.94 -9.30 -10.95
C PRO A 5 0.91 -9.20 -9.41
N TYR A 6 1.91 -9.77 -8.73
CA TYR A 6 2.10 -9.70 -7.29
C TYR A 6 3.58 -9.61 -6.92
N VAL A 7 3.85 -9.31 -5.65
CA VAL A 7 5.18 -9.43 -5.03
C VAL A 7 5.09 -10.42 -3.88
N LEU A 8 6.15 -11.21 -3.71
CA LEU A 8 6.37 -11.99 -2.49
C LEU A 8 7.25 -11.17 -1.57
N VAL A 9 6.88 -11.08 -0.30
CA VAL A 9 7.65 -10.37 0.72
C VAL A 9 8.01 -11.38 1.81
N GLU A 10 9.29 -11.75 1.86
CA GLU A 10 9.82 -12.66 2.86
C GLU A 10 9.72 -12.07 4.28
N PRO A 11 9.75 -12.89 5.33
CA PRO A 11 9.87 -12.43 6.71
C PRO A 11 11.03 -11.43 6.90
N GLY A 12 10.75 -10.29 7.52
CA GLY A 12 11.70 -9.20 7.75
C GLY A 12 12.09 -8.39 6.51
N ALA A 13 11.60 -8.75 5.31
CA ALA A 13 11.98 -8.06 4.08
C ALA A 13 11.14 -6.79 3.87
N THR A 14 11.76 -5.80 3.21
CA THR A 14 11.08 -4.62 2.69
C THR A 14 11.17 -4.61 1.17
N VAL A 15 10.05 -4.35 0.51
CA VAL A 15 9.97 -4.19 -0.94
C VAL A 15 9.46 -2.81 -1.32
N THR A 16 9.94 -2.27 -2.44
CA THR A 16 9.39 -1.05 -3.02
C THR A 16 8.21 -1.41 -3.92
N LEU A 17 7.03 -0.91 -3.59
CA LEU A 17 5.80 -1.11 -4.36
C LEU A 17 5.72 -0.16 -5.55
N ALA A 18 6.04 1.11 -5.32
CA ALA A 18 6.05 2.15 -6.34
C ALA A 18 7.18 3.12 -6.06
N ASP A 19 7.77 3.60 -7.15
CA ASP A 19 8.84 4.57 -7.13
C ASP A 19 8.65 5.50 -8.34
N ILE A 20 8.05 6.66 -8.08
CA ILE A 20 7.50 7.55 -9.10
C ILE A 20 8.27 8.86 -9.04
N GLU A 21 8.98 9.19 -10.11
CA GLU A 21 9.70 10.46 -10.25
C GLU A 21 8.86 11.51 -10.97
N GLY A 22 9.11 12.78 -10.63
CA GLY A 22 8.39 13.93 -11.17
C GLY A 22 7.30 14.45 -10.22
N PRO A 23 6.69 15.60 -10.55
CA PRO A 23 5.49 16.09 -9.86
C PRO A 23 4.24 15.33 -10.34
N GLY A 24 3.32 15.11 -9.43
CA GLY A 24 2.08 14.40 -9.72
C GLY A 24 1.22 14.15 -8.50
N ALA A 25 0.21 13.30 -8.65
CA ALA A 25 -0.63 12.86 -7.54
C ALA A 25 -1.02 11.40 -7.69
N ILE A 26 -0.91 10.64 -6.60
CA ILE A 26 -1.53 9.31 -6.50
C ILE A 26 -3.03 9.51 -6.37
N GLN A 27 -3.78 8.86 -7.25
CA GLN A 27 -5.24 8.98 -7.35
C GLN A 27 -5.94 7.78 -6.71
N GLN A 28 -5.30 6.60 -6.76
CA GLN A 28 -5.87 5.39 -6.20
C GLN A 28 -4.80 4.35 -5.86
N ILE A 29 -4.97 3.70 -4.72
CA ILE A 29 -4.20 2.52 -4.31
C ILE A 29 -5.18 1.37 -4.15
N TRP A 30 -4.94 0.29 -4.87
CA TRP A 30 -5.58 -1.00 -4.63
C TRP A 30 -4.56 -2.01 -4.12
N MET A 31 -4.98 -2.83 -3.17
CA MET A 31 -4.17 -3.92 -2.65
C MET A 31 -5.05 -5.11 -2.25
N THR A 32 -4.53 -6.32 -2.41
CA THR A 32 -5.05 -7.49 -1.70
C THR A 32 -3.91 -8.40 -1.26
N MET A 33 -4.10 -9.02 -0.10
CA MET A 33 -3.15 -9.95 0.50
C MET A 33 -3.83 -11.30 0.63
N ALA A 34 -3.34 -12.29 -0.12
CA ALA A 34 -3.93 -13.63 -0.12
C ALA A 34 -3.61 -14.39 1.18
N ARG A 35 -2.45 -14.12 1.78
CA ARG A 35 -1.94 -14.71 3.03
C ARG A 35 -1.20 -13.66 3.85
N GLY A 36 -1.10 -13.87 5.17
CA GLY A 36 -0.31 -13.03 6.07
C GLY A 36 -1.10 -12.21 7.08
N ARG A 37 -0.37 -11.64 8.05
CA ARG A 37 -0.88 -10.85 9.16
C ARG A 37 -0.87 -9.36 8.81
N TRP A 38 -2.03 -8.78 8.53
CA TRP A 38 -2.15 -7.42 7.99
C TRP A 38 -1.59 -6.33 8.91
N ARG A 39 -1.61 -6.55 10.23
CA ARG A 39 -1.03 -5.59 11.19
C ARG A 39 0.50 -5.69 11.29
N HIS A 40 1.08 -6.77 10.78
CA HIS A 40 2.53 -6.97 10.74
C HIS A 40 3.11 -6.57 9.38
N THR A 41 2.27 -6.22 8.42
CA THR A 41 2.69 -5.67 7.14
C THR A 41 2.63 -4.15 7.22
N ILE A 42 3.77 -3.46 7.19
CA ILE A 42 3.86 -2.01 7.36
C ILE A 42 3.96 -1.32 6.00
N LEU A 43 2.96 -0.50 5.68
CA LEU A 43 2.96 0.38 4.53
C LEU A 43 3.64 1.70 4.90
N ARG A 44 4.62 2.11 4.10
CA ARG A 44 5.26 3.42 4.22
C ARG A 44 5.18 4.20 2.93
N ILE A 45 4.94 5.51 3.06
CA ILE A 45 4.90 6.43 1.92
C ILE A 45 5.80 7.63 2.21
N TYR A 46 6.70 7.91 1.28
CA TYR A 46 7.67 8.99 1.33
C TYR A 46 7.39 9.98 0.20
N TRP A 47 7.41 11.26 0.54
CA TRP A 47 7.19 12.35 -0.40
C TRP A 47 8.49 13.13 -0.62
N ASP A 48 8.71 13.61 -1.84
CA ASP A 48 9.73 14.61 -2.18
C ASP A 48 11.17 14.30 -1.73
N ASN A 49 11.56 13.02 -1.81
CA ASN A 49 12.85 12.48 -1.37
C ASN A 49 13.13 12.62 0.14
N GLN A 50 12.09 12.74 0.97
CA GLN A 50 12.26 12.72 2.43
C GLN A 50 12.76 11.35 2.91
N GLU A 51 13.64 11.39 3.91
CA GLU A 51 14.15 10.18 4.57
C GLU A 51 13.09 9.53 5.46
N GLN A 52 12.30 10.34 6.17
CA GLN A 52 11.24 9.87 7.06
C GLN A 52 9.93 9.69 6.27
N PRO A 53 9.18 8.59 6.48
CA PRO A 53 7.89 8.41 5.84
C PRO A 53 6.87 9.39 6.43
N SER A 54 6.05 10.00 5.58
CA SER A 54 4.93 10.83 6.01
C SER A 54 3.69 10.01 6.35
N VAL A 55 3.60 8.80 5.79
CA VAL A 55 2.58 7.81 6.13
C VAL A 55 3.30 6.54 6.55
N GLU A 56 3.03 6.08 7.77
CA GLU A 56 3.52 4.80 8.29
C GLU A 56 2.38 4.16 9.08
N SER A 57 1.89 3.03 8.60
CA SER A 57 0.78 2.33 9.24
C SER A 57 0.77 0.86 8.83
N PRO A 58 0.31 -0.06 9.69
CA PRO A 58 -0.02 -1.39 9.23
C PRO A 58 -1.09 -1.36 8.13
N VAL A 59 -0.99 -2.26 7.16
CA VAL A 59 -1.90 -2.27 6.00
C VAL A 59 -3.35 -2.40 6.44
N GLY A 60 -3.64 -3.27 7.40
CA GLY A 60 -5.00 -3.45 7.94
C GLY A 60 -5.57 -2.14 8.47
N ASP A 61 -4.83 -1.44 9.33
CA ASP A 61 -5.23 -0.19 9.96
C ASP A 61 -5.39 0.94 8.92
N PHE A 62 -4.49 1.05 7.93
CA PHE A 62 -4.58 2.04 6.84
C PHE A 62 -5.89 1.92 6.04
N PHE A 63 -6.37 0.70 5.79
CA PHE A 63 -7.63 0.43 5.08
C PHE A 63 -8.84 0.23 6.00
N ALA A 64 -8.77 0.70 7.25
CA ALA A 64 -9.86 0.59 8.25
C ALA A 64 -10.30 -0.85 8.58
N CYS A 65 -9.40 -1.83 8.43
CA CYS A 65 -9.57 -3.25 8.75
C CYS A 65 -8.51 -3.73 9.76
N GLY A 66 -8.44 -3.07 10.93
CA GLY A 66 -7.41 -3.33 11.95
C GLY A 66 -7.54 -4.64 12.71
N TRP A 67 -8.63 -5.41 12.57
CA TRP A 67 -8.84 -6.66 13.29
C TRP A 67 -8.31 -7.91 12.57
N GLU A 68 -7.46 -7.73 11.55
CA GLU A 68 -6.94 -8.82 10.68
C GLU A 68 -8.03 -9.73 10.10
N SER A 69 -9.25 -9.21 10.01
CA SER A 69 -10.44 -9.91 9.52
C SER A 69 -11.21 -9.01 8.57
N PHE A 70 -11.86 -9.63 7.58
CA PHE A 70 -12.66 -8.88 6.62
C PHE A 70 -13.84 -8.24 7.34
N ALA A 71 -13.92 -6.92 7.23
CA ALA A 71 -15.10 -6.13 7.53
C ALA A 71 -15.38 -5.24 6.32
N GLN A 72 -16.62 -5.21 5.86
CA GLN A 72 -16.98 -4.34 4.74
C GLN A 72 -16.87 -2.88 5.19
N VAL A 73 -16.08 -2.10 4.45
CA VAL A 73 -15.99 -0.64 4.61
C VAL A 73 -16.48 -0.02 3.31
N SER A 74 -17.42 0.91 3.41
CA SER A 74 -17.97 1.64 2.28
C SER A 74 -17.93 3.13 2.59
N SER A 75 -16.93 3.84 2.06
CA SER A 75 -16.77 5.28 2.21
C SER A 75 -16.25 5.91 0.91
N LEU A 76 -16.18 7.24 0.84
CA LEU A 76 -15.60 7.90 -0.34
C LEU A 76 -14.09 7.67 -0.45
N ALA A 77 -13.38 7.66 0.68
CA ALA A 77 -11.94 7.64 0.72
C ALA A 77 -11.36 6.22 0.77
N VAL A 78 -11.97 5.32 1.54
CA VAL A 78 -11.49 3.95 1.75
C VAL A 78 -12.65 2.97 1.59
N CYS A 79 -12.42 1.91 0.81
CA CYS A 79 -13.37 0.82 0.63
C CYS A 79 -12.71 -0.53 0.83
N VAL A 80 -13.40 -1.44 1.49
CA VAL A 80 -13.00 -2.84 1.61
C VAL A 80 -14.12 -3.71 1.06
N ASN A 81 -13.90 -4.20 -0.15
CA ASN A 81 -14.88 -4.98 -0.91
C ASN A 81 -14.66 -6.49 -0.68
N PRO A 82 -15.68 -7.33 -0.95
CA PRO A 82 -15.57 -8.78 -0.86
C PRO A 82 -14.31 -9.32 -1.56
N GLY A 83 -13.69 -10.35 -0.98
CA GLY A 83 -12.42 -10.89 -1.48
C GLY A 83 -11.17 -10.15 -0.99
N ARG A 84 -11.29 -9.33 0.08
CA ARG A 84 -10.17 -8.56 0.67
C ARG A 84 -9.58 -7.53 -0.32
N ALA A 85 -10.46 -6.89 -1.09
CA ALA A 85 -10.06 -5.84 -2.03
C ALA A 85 -9.99 -4.50 -1.28
N PHE A 86 -8.79 -4.15 -0.83
CA PHE A 86 -8.49 -2.90 -0.16
C PHE A 86 -8.34 -1.77 -1.18
N ASN A 87 -9.11 -0.70 -1.02
CA ASN A 87 -9.09 0.46 -1.90
C ASN A 87 -8.93 1.73 -1.09
N CYS A 88 -8.07 2.63 -1.59
CA CYS A 88 -7.89 3.98 -1.09
C CYS A 88 -7.93 4.95 -2.27
N TYR A 89 -8.74 5.99 -2.14
CA TYR A 89 -9.00 7.04 -3.14
C TYR A 89 -8.62 8.43 -2.63
N TRP A 90 -7.86 8.53 -1.54
CA TRP A 90 -7.24 9.81 -1.18
C TRP A 90 -6.31 10.25 -2.29
N GLU A 91 -6.50 11.48 -2.76
CA GLU A 91 -5.55 12.13 -3.63
C GLU A 91 -4.31 12.52 -2.83
N MET A 92 -3.15 12.01 -3.23
CA MET A 92 -1.88 12.24 -2.52
C MET A 92 -0.88 12.92 -3.45
N PRO A 93 -0.81 14.26 -3.45
CA PRO A 93 0.08 15.03 -4.31
C PRO A 93 1.54 14.97 -3.82
N PHE A 94 2.48 14.99 -4.77
CA PHE A 94 3.92 15.05 -4.57
C PHE A 94 4.57 15.94 -5.65
N ARG A 95 5.69 16.60 -5.32
CA ARG A 95 6.35 17.57 -6.22
C ARG A 95 7.59 17.02 -6.93
N LYS A 96 8.29 16.07 -6.32
CA LYS A 96 9.56 15.54 -6.85
C LYS A 96 9.54 14.03 -7.05
N ARG A 97 9.05 13.30 -6.05
CA ARG A 97 9.05 11.83 -6.05
C ARG A 97 8.06 11.29 -5.04
N ALA A 98 7.37 10.21 -5.37
CA ALA A 98 6.61 9.38 -4.42
C ALA A 98 7.22 7.99 -4.35
N ARG A 99 7.57 7.53 -3.15
CA ARG A 99 8.07 6.18 -2.91
C ARG A 99 7.16 5.46 -1.93
N LEU A 100 6.66 4.29 -2.32
CA LEU A 100 5.83 3.43 -1.48
C LEU A 100 6.60 2.15 -1.20
N THR A 101 6.75 1.79 0.07
CA THR A 101 7.39 0.54 0.48
C THR A 101 6.48 -0.27 1.38
N LEU A 102 6.71 -1.58 1.38
CA LEU A 102 6.00 -2.53 2.21
C LEU A 102 7.00 -3.39 2.94
N GLU A 103 6.92 -3.42 4.26
CA GLU A 103 7.75 -4.25 5.13
C GLU A 103 6.91 -5.37 5.73
N ASN A 104 7.45 -6.58 5.75
CA ASN A 104 6.83 -7.72 6.42
C ASN A 104 7.52 -7.99 7.76
N LEU A 105 6.87 -7.66 8.87
CA LEU A 105 7.34 -7.95 10.23
C LEU A 105 6.87 -9.32 10.75
N SER A 106 6.11 -10.07 9.97
CA SER A 106 5.68 -11.42 10.35
C SER A 106 6.77 -12.46 10.07
N ASP A 107 6.56 -13.65 10.60
CA ASP A 107 7.37 -14.86 10.41
C ASP A 107 6.95 -15.67 9.17
N GLU A 108 5.93 -15.22 8.44
CA GLU A 108 5.42 -15.88 7.23
C GLU A 108 5.70 -15.05 5.97
N GLN A 109 5.97 -15.71 4.84
CA GLN A 109 5.99 -15.05 3.54
C GLN A 109 4.58 -14.56 3.17
N ILE A 110 4.48 -13.33 2.70
CA ILE A 110 3.22 -12.74 2.24
C ILE A 110 3.21 -12.53 0.73
N SER A 111 2.05 -12.77 0.10
CA SER A 111 1.82 -12.47 -1.31
C SER A 111 0.89 -11.27 -1.45
N VAL A 112 1.37 -10.24 -2.15
CA VAL A 112 0.72 -8.93 -2.24
C VAL A 112 0.46 -8.58 -3.69
N TYR A 113 -0.82 -8.50 -4.04
CA TYR A 113 -1.29 -7.95 -5.30
C TYR A 113 -1.60 -6.49 -5.07
N TYR A 114 -1.17 -5.61 -5.97
CA TYR A 114 -1.39 -4.18 -5.80
C TYR A 114 -1.37 -3.42 -7.11
N GLN A 115 -2.01 -2.26 -7.09
CA GLN A 115 -2.00 -1.27 -8.15
C GLN A 115 -1.92 0.12 -7.53
N VAL A 116 -1.06 0.98 -8.09
CA VAL A 116 -0.94 2.38 -7.70
C VAL A 116 -1.21 3.20 -8.95
N ASN A 117 -2.36 3.85 -9.01
CA ASN A 117 -2.76 4.73 -10.09
C ASN A 117 -2.40 6.17 -9.74
N TYR A 118 -1.74 6.86 -10.66
CA TYR A 118 -1.29 8.22 -10.47
C TYR A 118 -1.32 8.98 -11.80
N THR A 119 -1.27 10.30 -11.71
CA THR A 119 -1.09 11.21 -12.84
C THR A 119 0.16 12.05 -12.60
N LEU A 120 0.98 12.25 -13.64
CA LEU A 120 2.08 13.21 -13.63
C LEU A 120 1.58 14.55 -14.19
N THR A 121 2.20 15.64 -13.76
CA THR A 121 1.88 17.01 -14.18
C THR A 121 3.07 17.69 -14.86
#